data_AF-A0A9P7ZL25-F1
#
_entry.id   AF-A0A9P7ZL25-F1
#
_cell.length_a   1.000
_cell.length_b   1.000
_cell.length_c   1.000
_cell.angle_alpha   90.00
_cell.angle_beta   90.00
_cell.angle_gamma   90.00
#
_symmetry.space_group_name_H-M   'P 1'
#
loop_
_entity.id
_entity.type
_entity.pdbx_description
1 polymer ?
#
loop_
_entity_poly.entity_id
_entity_poly.type
_entity_poly.pdbx_seq_one_letter_code
_entity_poly.pdbx_strand_id
1 'polypeptide(L)'
;MPDKRTRGSTHYSKHPATRKVRARIAAMAPAKREAFLAKSHEYQAIRACCLRESQRPSYLNASIAQRRTMLVANARTLLEKRRDAGKIDGKVNLNDIVTRHLQKEARERTRASVGVSVPPSGQGLAMEKRETVPLFVTPATPAAEDGFMKFDEEEGEGDPELSAVAVAYPDYAVVRDIVDALRREVACLKDEVGALRGEVNILRQGDPIEDDFL
;
A
#
# COMPACT_ATOMS: atom_id res chain seq x y z
N MET A 1 18.02 -31.94 16.67
CA MET A 1 16.98 -31.22 15.90
C MET A 1 17.30 -29.73 15.89
N PRO A 2 17.37 -29.04 14.73
CA PRO A 2 17.30 -27.60 14.73
C PRO A 2 16.01 -27.15 14.06
N ASP A 3 14.95 -26.96 14.85
CA ASP A 3 13.86 -26.09 14.42
C ASP A 3 13.16 -25.42 15.60
N LYS A 4 13.44 -24.13 15.78
CA LYS A 4 12.57 -23.07 16.39
C LYS A 4 12.98 -21.65 15.94
N ARG A 5 13.85 -21.49 14.93
CA ARG A 5 14.39 -20.17 14.51
C ARG A 5 13.81 -19.64 13.19
N THR A 6 12.75 -20.26 12.67
CA THR A 6 12.09 -19.87 11.42
C THR A 6 11.22 -18.60 11.53
N ARG A 7 11.57 -17.67 12.43
CA ARG A 7 11.01 -16.31 12.42
C ARG A 7 11.65 -15.49 11.28
N GLY A 8 10.94 -15.48 10.14
CA GLY A 8 10.89 -14.37 9.18
C GLY A 8 12.12 -14.09 8.33
N SER A 9 12.22 -14.69 7.15
CA SER A 9 13.28 -14.32 6.19
C SER A 9 12.85 -14.57 4.72
N THR A 10 12.00 -13.68 4.22
CA THR A 10 12.19 -13.14 2.87
C THR A 10 13.04 -11.88 3.03
N HIS A 11 13.98 -11.60 2.12
CA HIS A 11 15.00 -10.55 2.22
C HIS A 11 14.50 -9.07 2.27
N TYR A 12 13.25 -8.86 2.68
CA TYR A 12 12.73 -7.62 3.27
C TYR A 12 12.95 -7.55 4.80
N SER A 13 13.64 -8.56 5.35
CA SER A 13 13.97 -8.78 6.76
C SER A 13 15.46 -8.50 7.02
N LYS A 14 15.80 -7.93 8.19
CA LYS A 14 17.19 -7.75 8.69
C LYS A 14 17.92 -9.10 8.91
N HIS A 15 17.26 -10.23 8.66
CA HIS A 15 17.84 -11.56 8.80
C HIS A 15 18.54 -12.04 7.52
N PRO A 16 19.67 -12.76 7.66
CA PRO A 16 20.39 -13.30 6.51
C PRO A 16 19.50 -14.22 5.68
N ALA A 17 19.82 -14.36 4.38
CA ALA A 17 19.11 -15.25 3.47
C ALA A 17 18.92 -16.64 4.11
N THR A 18 17.70 -17.19 4.01
CA THR A 18 17.42 -18.51 4.59
C THR A 18 18.40 -19.56 4.07
N ARG A 19 18.63 -20.61 4.87
CA ARG A 19 19.49 -21.74 4.46
C ARG A 19 19.07 -22.29 3.08
N LYS A 20 17.76 -22.35 2.80
CA LYS A 20 17.21 -22.76 1.49
C LYS A 20 17.60 -21.81 0.36
N VAL A 21 17.50 -20.49 0.56
CA VAL A 21 17.89 -19.50 -0.46
C VAL A 21 19.40 -19.54 -0.71
N ARG A 22 20.22 -19.63 0.34
CA ARG A 22 21.68 -19.77 0.19
C ARG A 22 22.07 -21.05 -0.54
N ALA A 23 21.45 -22.18 -0.20
CA ALA A 23 21.67 -23.45 -0.90
C ALA A 23 21.26 -23.35 -2.37
N ARG A 24 20.13 -22.71 -2.69
CA ARG A 24 19.68 -22.50 -4.07
C ARG A 24 20.65 -21.63 -4.86
N ILE A 25 21.15 -20.53 -4.28
CA ILE A 25 22.16 -19.67 -4.92
C ILE A 25 23.47 -20.45 -5.11
N ALA A 26 23.86 -21.26 -4.11
CA ALA A 26 25.05 -22.11 -4.17
C ALA A 26 24.95 -23.26 -5.19
N ALA A 27 23.74 -23.69 -5.54
CA ALA A 27 23.47 -24.69 -6.57
C ALA A 27 23.35 -24.08 -7.98
N MET A 28 23.28 -22.75 -8.12
CA MET A 28 23.27 -22.10 -9.44
C MET A 28 24.65 -22.15 -10.08
N ALA A 29 24.66 -22.32 -11.41
CA ALA A 29 25.84 -22.16 -12.24
C ALA A 29 26.55 -20.81 -11.96
N PRO A 30 27.90 -20.74 -12.00
CA PRO A 30 28.66 -19.55 -11.62
C PRO A 30 28.18 -18.27 -12.32
N ALA A 31 28.04 -18.30 -13.64
CA ALA A 31 27.55 -17.16 -14.43
C ALA A 31 26.13 -16.70 -14.03
N LYS A 32 25.23 -17.64 -13.71
CA LYS A 32 23.86 -17.32 -13.24
C LYS A 32 23.89 -16.68 -11.85
N ARG A 33 24.82 -17.10 -11.00
CA ARG A 33 25.01 -16.53 -9.65
C ARG A 33 25.54 -15.11 -9.73
N GLU A 34 26.53 -14.85 -10.56
CA GLU A 34 27.09 -13.52 -10.79
C GLU A 34 26.03 -12.55 -11.31
N ALA A 35 25.26 -12.95 -12.32
CA ALA A 35 24.14 -12.15 -12.84
C ALA A 35 23.06 -11.88 -11.76
N PHE A 36 22.75 -12.86 -10.91
CA PHE A 36 21.81 -12.67 -9.81
C PHE A 36 22.34 -11.67 -8.76
N LEU A 37 23.62 -11.77 -8.39
CA LEU A 37 24.26 -10.86 -7.45
C LEU A 37 24.37 -9.45 -8.02
N ALA A 38 24.72 -9.31 -9.30
CA ALA A 38 24.73 -8.02 -10.00
C ALA A 38 23.36 -7.34 -9.96
N LYS A 39 22.30 -8.09 -10.29
CA LYS A 39 20.92 -7.59 -10.20
C LYS A 39 20.53 -7.20 -8.76
N SER A 40 20.92 -8.00 -7.78
CA SER A 40 20.69 -7.69 -6.36
C SER A 40 21.41 -6.41 -5.93
N HIS A 41 22.65 -6.23 -6.36
CA HIS A 41 23.45 -5.04 -6.06
C HIS A 41 22.87 -3.78 -6.70
N GLU A 42 22.41 -3.87 -7.95
CA GLU A 42 21.72 -2.78 -8.65
C GLU A 42 20.42 -2.39 -7.92
N TYR A 43 19.59 -3.38 -7.54
CA TYR A 43 18.38 -3.15 -6.75
C TYR A 43 18.69 -2.43 -5.43
N GLN A 44 19.72 -2.86 -4.71
CA GLN A 44 20.14 -2.25 -3.45
C GLN A 44 20.64 -0.81 -3.64
N ALA A 45 21.40 -0.56 -4.72
CA ALA A 45 21.90 0.78 -5.04
C ALA A 45 20.75 1.76 -5.30
N ILE A 46 19.74 1.37 -6.10
CA ILE A 46 18.56 2.20 -6.37
C ILE A 46 17.78 2.44 -5.07
N ARG A 47 17.58 1.41 -4.25
CA ARG A 47 16.86 1.55 -2.97
C ARG A 47 17.59 2.51 -2.02
N ALA A 48 18.91 2.41 -1.91
CA ALA A 48 19.72 3.33 -1.12
C ALA A 48 19.65 4.77 -1.67
N CYS A 49 19.61 4.93 -3.00
CA CYS A 49 19.39 6.22 -3.64
C CYS A 49 18.05 6.83 -3.22
N CYS A 50 16.97 6.06 -3.29
CA CYS A 50 15.63 6.53 -2.91
C CYS A 50 15.58 6.94 -1.43
N LEU A 51 16.19 6.14 -0.54
CA LEU A 51 16.25 6.47 0.88
C LEU A 51 16.97 7.78 1.18
N ARG A 52 18.10 8.05 0.52
CA ARG A 52 18.80 9.33 0.68
C ARG A 52 17.98 10.50 0.15
N GLU A 53 17.37 10.34 -1.01
CA GLU A 53 16.56 11.42 -1.59
C GLU A 53 15.32 11.71 -0.75
N SER A 54 14.71 10.69 -0.14
CA SER A 54 13.54 10.86 0.73
C SER A 54 13.81 11.69 1.99
N GLN A 55 15.08 11.82 2.38
CA GLN A 55 15.49 12.60 3.55
C GLN A 55 15.72 14.08 3.23
N ARG A 56 15.67 14.48 1.95
CA ARG A 56 15.91 15.87 1.57
C ARG A 56 14.68 16.74 1.86
N PRO A 57 14.86 17.98 2.32
CA PRO A 57 13.74 18.87 2.65
C PRO A 57 12.87 19.17 1.44
N SER A 58 13.47 19.32 0.25
CA SER A 58 12.75 19.49 -1.01
C SER A 58 11.83 18.31 -1.33
N TYR A 59 12.22 17.10 -0.97
CA TYR A 59 11.40 15.90 -1.15
C TYR A 59 10.23 15.85 -0.17
N LEU A 60 10.48 16.18 1.11
CA LEU A 60 9.47 16.15 2.16
C LEU A 60 8.31 17.11 1.85
N ASN A 61 8.61 18.29 1.30
CA ASN A 61 7.61 19.31 0.97
C ASN A 61 6.98 19.12 -0.43
N ALA A 62 7.48 18.18 -1.23
CA ALA A 62 6.97 17.95 -2.58
C ALA A 62 5.69 17.09 -2.58
N SER A 63 4.85 17.30 -3.60
CA SER A 63 3.71 16.42 -3.90
C SER A 63 4.17 15.00 -4.27
N ILE A 64 3.26 14.02 -4.19
CA ILE A 64 3.57 12.61 -4.52
C ILE A 64 4.09 12.48 -5.97
N ALA A 65 3.49 13.22 -6.90
CA ALA A 65 3.92 13.24 -8.30
C ALA A 65 5.35 13.78 -8.45
N GLN A 66 5.65 14.92 -7.79
CA GLN A 66 6.99 15.50 -7.79
C GLN A 66 8.02 14.58 -7.14
N ARG A 67 7.69 13.95 -6.00
CA ARG A 67 8.55 12.96 -5.34
C ARG A 67 8.89 11.81 -6.27
N ARG A 68 7.91 11.27 -7.01
CA ARG A 68 8.16 10.23 -8.01
C ARG A 68 9.15 10.71 -9.07
N THR A 69 8.95 11.90 -9.62
CA THR A 69 9.85 12.48 -10.63
C THR A 69 11.27 12.65 -10.10
N MET A 70 11.44 13.17 -8.87
CA MET A 70 12.74 13.31 -8.22
C MET A 70 13.44 11.96 -8.04
N LEU A 71 12.74 10.94 -7.54
CA LEU A 71 13.30 9.60 -7.35
C LEU A 71 13.73 8.97 -8.66
N VAL A 72 12.89 9.05 -9.70
CA VAL A 72 13.19 8.51 -11.02
C VAL A 72 14.39 9.23 -11.64
N ALA A 73 14.45 10.56 -11.57
CA ALA A 73 15.55 11.34 -12.12
C ALA A 73 16.89 10.99 -11.44
N ASN A 74 16.94 10.96 -10.11
CA ASN A 74 18.16 10.62 -9.37
C ASN A 74 18.58 9.16 -9.56
N ALA A 75 17.63 8.23 -9.64
CA ALA A 75 17.95 6.84 -9.91
C ALA A 75 18.44 6.62 -11.34
N ARG A 76 17.91 7.37 -12.33
CA ARG A 76 18.41 7.34 -13.71
C ARG A 76 19.85 7.82 -13.79
N THR A 77 20.19 8.96 -13.18
CA THR A 77 21.57 9.47 -13.17
C THR A 77 22.53 8.52 -12.46
N LEU A 78 22.09 7.86 -11.37
CA LEU A 78 22.88 6.81 -10.72
C LEU A 78 23.13 5.62 -11.65
N LEU A 79 22.10 5.17 -12.37
CA LEU A 79 22.24 4.06 -13.30
C LEU A 79 23.13 4.44 -14.48
N GLU A 80 23.01 5.64 -15.03
CA GLU A 80 23.89 6.12 -16.11
C GLU A 80 25.37 6.10 -15.68
N LYS A 81 25.71 6.70 -14.53
CA LYS A 81 27.07 6.67 -13.97
C LYS A 81 27.62 5.26 -13.77
N ARG A 82 26.76 4.33 -13.37
CA ARG A 82 27.14 2.93 -13.16
C ARG A 82 27.27 2.18 -14.50
N ARG A 83 26.52 2.56 -15.53
CA ARG A 83 26.65 2.02 -16.90
C ARG A 83 27.99 2.43 -17.48
N ASP A 84 28.34 3.70 -17.35
CA ASP A 84 29.62 4.25 -17.80
C ASP A 84 30.81 3.57 -17.10
N ALA A 85 30.63 3.19 -15.83
CA ALA A 85 31.61 2.42 -15.07
C ALA A 85 31.66 0.91 -15.42
N GLY A 86 30.83 0.43 -16.35
CA GLY A 86 30.75 -0.99 -16.72
C GLY A 86 30.14 -1.89 -15.63
N LYS A 87 29.35 -1.33 -14.70
CA LYS A 87 28.84 -2.01 -13.50
C LYS A 87 27.35 -2.38 -13.54
N ILE A 88 26.71 -2.39 -14.71
CA ILE A 88 25.28 -2.72 -14.84
C ILE A 88 24.98 -3.59 -16.05
N ASP A 89 24.07 -4.55 -15.83
CA ASP A 89 23.43 -5.36 -16.87
C ASP A 89 22.10 -4.77 -17.39
N GLY A 90 21.58 -3.68 -16.80
CA GLY A 90 20.39 -2.94 -17.27
C GLY A 90 19.03 -3.61 -17.05
N LYS A 91 18.93 -4.62 -16.17
CA LYS A 91 17.75 -5.50 -16.06
C LYS A 91 16.77 -5.15 -14.95
N VAL A 92 16.95 -4.02 -14.26
CA VAL A 92 16.11 -3.65 -13.12
C VAL A 92 15.01 -2.67 -13.56
N ASN A 93 13.75 -3.00 -13.29
CA ASN A 93 12.63 -2.11 -13.54
C ASN A 93 12.61 -0.99 -12.49
N LEU A 94 13.09 0.18 -12.90
CA LEU A 94 13.18 1.37 -12.05
C LEU A 94 11.81 1.79 -11.49
N ASN A 95 10.77 1.77 -12.33
CA ASN A 95 9.43 2.24 -11.96
C ASN A 95 8.85 1.39 -10.82
N ASP A 96 9.07 0.07 -10.86
CA ASP A 96 8.59 -0.84 -9.81
C ASP A 96 9.24 -0.53 -8.46
N ILE A 97 10.54 -0.23 -8.45
CA ILE A 97 11.27 0.07 -7.21
C ILE A 97 10.78 1.38 -6.61
N VAL A 98 10.67 2.42 -7.44
CA VAL A 98 10.19 3.74 -6.99
C VAL A 98 8.75 3.63 -6.48
N THR A 99 7.88 2.90 -7.19
CA THR A 99 6.49 2.70 -6.76
C THR A 99 6.42 1.97 -5.41
N ARG A 100 7.20 0.90 -5.21
CA ARG A 100 7.26 0.20 -3.92
C ARG A 100 7.81 1.08 -2.80
N HIS A 101 8.77 1.95 -3.10
CA HIS A 101 9.30 2.91 -2.13
C HIS A 101 8.22 3.89 -1.67
N LEU A 102 7.49 4.50 -2.60
CA LEU A 102 6.39 5.43 -2.30
C LEU A 102 5.25 4.74 -1.54
N GLN A 103 4.88 3.51 -1.92
CA GLN A 103 3.89 2.73 -1.17
C GLN A 103 4.32 2.43 0.26
N LYS A 104 5.60 2.10 0.48
CA LYS A 104 6.15 1.89 1.81
C LYS A 104 6.12 3.18 2.63
N GLU A 105 6.50 4.29 2.02
CA GLU A 105 6.50 5.60 2.66
C GLU A 105 5.07 6.03 3.07
N ALA A 106 4.09 5.84 2.18
CA ALA A 106 2.68 6.10 2.48
C ALA A 106 2.20 5.29 3.70
N ARG A 107 2.55 4.00 3.76
CA ARG A 107 2.23 3.14 4.93
C ARG A 107 2.92 3.58 6.22
N GLU A 108 4.13 4.11 6.14
CA GLU A 108 4.86 4.63 7.30
C GLU A 108 4.21 5.93 7.82
N ARG A 109 3.74 6.78 6.91
CA ARG A 109 2.99 8.01 7.27
C ARG A 109 1.61 7.71 7.86
N THR A 110 0.88 6.74 7.32
CA THR A 110 -0.41 6.31 7.92
C THR A 110 -0.21 5.69 9.30
N ARG A 111 0.86 4.90 9.51
CA ARG A 111 1.18 4.36 10.84
C ARG A 111 1.55 5.44 11.85
N ALA A 112 2.32 6.45 11.42
CA ALA A 112 2.70 7.55 12.28
C ALA A 112 1.50 8.44 12.68
N SER A 113 0.56 8.68 11.75
CA SER A 113 -0.64 9.50 12.00
C SER A 113 -1.70 8.79 12.84
N VAL A 114 -1.87 7.48 12.66
CA VAL A 114 -2.92 6.71 13.35
C VAL A 114 -2.54 6.41 14.82
N GLY A 115 -1.34 6.77 15.28
CA GLY A 115 -0.95 6.60 16.69
C GLY A 115 -1.01 5.15 17.19
N VAL A 116 -1.16 4.17 16.30
CA VAL A 116 -1.19 2.76 16.64
C VAL A 116 0.25 2.32 16.92
N SER A 117 0.67 2.60 18.15
CA SER A 117 1.75 1.88 18.79
C SER A 117 1.30 0.42 18.91
N VAL A 118 1.56 -0.37 17.88
CA VAL A 118 1.51 -1.82 18.03
C VAL A 118 2.59 -2.16 19.06
N PRO A 119 2.24 -2.66 20.26
CA PRO A 119 3.24 -3.05 21.22
C PRO A 119 4.11 -4.13 20.57
N PRO A 120 5.44 -4.08 20.74
CA PRO A 120 6.33 -5.10 20.19
C PRO A 120 5.94 -6.44 20.78
N SER A 121 5.32 -7.29 19.96
CA SER A 121 4.92 -8.63 20.36
C SER A 121 6.17 -9.47 20.64
N GLY A 122 6.57 -9.51 21.91
CA GLY A 122 7.57 -10.44 22.43
C GLY A 122 8.61 -9.82 23.34
N GLN A 123 8.21 -9.37 24.52
CA GLN A 123 9.06 -9.48 25.70
C GLN A 123 8.26 -10.13 26.82
N GLY A 124 8.84 -11.21 27.33
CA GLY A 124 8.26 -12.05 28.35
C GLY A 124 8.14 -11.34 29.69
N LEU A 125 7.16 -11.84 30.42
CA LEU A 125 6.84 -11.60 31.82
C LEU A 125 8.09 -11.43 32.69
N ALA A 126 8.18 -10.28 33.36
CA ALA A 126 8.74 -10.20 34.71
C ALA A 126 7.72 -9.46 35.56
N MET A 127 7.14 -10.18 36.52
CA MET A 127 6.27 -9.63 37.54
C MET A 127 7.05 -8.63 38.38
N GLU A 128 6.47 -7.47 38.65
CA GLU A 128 6.68 -6.81 39.93
C GLU A 128 5.42 -6.08 40.40
N LYS A 129 5.34 -5.93 41.71
CA LYS A 129 4.14 -5.96 42.55
C LYS A 129 3.30 -4.69 42.45
N ARG A 130 1.99 -4.92 42.42
CA ARG A 130 0.88 -4.21 43.10
C ARG A 130 1.23 -2.87 43.77
N GLU A 131 0.43 -1.86 43.46
CA GLU A 131 -0.34 -1.17 44.48
C GLU A 131 -1.72 -0.76 43.97
N THR A 132 -2.70 -1.02 44.82
CA THR A 132 -4.15 -1.00 44.61
C THR A 132 -4.75 0.33 45.07
N VAL A 133 -5.68 0.91 44.30
CA VAL A 133 -6.84 1.63 44.87
C VAL A 133 -8.07 1.35 43.98
N PRO A 134 -9.21 0.93 44.54
CA PRO A 134 -10.41 0.56 43.77
C PRO A 134 -11.39 1.73 43.66
N LEU A 135 -12.16 1.80 42.57
CA LEU A 135 -13.54 2.26 42.67
C LEU A 135 -14.46 1.50 41.71
N PHE A 136 -15.43 0.86 42.35
CA PHE A 136 -16.63 0.22 41.86
C PHE A 136 -17.40 1.13 40.87
N VAL A 137 -18.01 0.56 39.81
CA VAL A 137 -19.47 0.35 39.67
C VAL A 137 -19.72 -0.53 38.42
N THR A 138 -20.68 -1.45 38.59
CA THR A 138 -21.14 -2.58 37.77
C THR A 138 -21.93 -2.22 36.50
N PRO A 139 -22.28 -3.22 35.64
CA PRO A 139 -22.64 -3.01 34.24
C PRO A 139 -24.16 -2.97 34.00
N ALA A 140 -24.56 -2.45 32.84
CA ALA A 140 -25.87 -2.72 32.27
C ALA A 140 -25.72 -2.98 30.76
N THR A 141 -25.95 -4.24 30.38
CA THR A 141 -26.27 -4.66 29.02
C THR A 141 -27.78 -4.51 28.83
N PRO A 142 -28.24 -4.10 27.64
CA PRO A 142 -29.17 -4.96 26.90
C PRO A 142 -28.69 -5.11 25.44
N ALA A 143 -28.63 -6.34 24.92
CA ALA A 143 -29.72 -7.06 24.26
C ALA A 143 -30.08 -6.44 22.89
N ALA A 144 -30.03 -7.32 21.89
CA ALA A 144 -30.04 -7.08 20.46
C ALA A 144 -31.29 -6.38 19.93
N GLU A 145 -31.14 -5.62 18.83
CA GLU A 145 -32.10 -5.60 17.73
C GLU A 145 -31.36 -5.42 16.38
N ASP A 146 -31.77 -6.27 15.43
CA ASP A 146 -31.46 -6.17 14.00
C ASP A 146 -31.95 -4.83 13.44
N GLY A 147 -31.06 -4.09 12.79
CA GLY A 147 -31.37 -2.79 12.22
C GLY A 147 -30.45 -2.49 11.06
N PHE A 148 -30.84 -2.99 9.89
CA PHE A 148 -30.32 -2.63 8.57
C PHE A 148 -30.23 -1.09 8.46
N MET A 149 -29.03 -0.52 8.56
CA MET A 149 -28.82 0.92 8.39
C MET A 149 -29.14 1.30 6.93
N LYS A 150 -30.35 1.84 6.73
CA LYS A 150 -30.63 2.78 5.63
C LYS A 150 -29.67 3.95 5.79
N PHE A 151 -28.83 4.16 4.78
CA PHE A 151 -28.19 5.44 4.55
C PHE A 151 -29.27 6.33 3.92
N ASP A 152 -29.91 7.17 4.73
CA ASP A 152 -30.68 8.28 4.20
C ASP A 152 -29.69 9.29 3.61
N GLU A 153 -29.83 9.55 2.30
CA GLU A 153 -29.19 10.65 1.59
C GLU A 153 -29.76 11.97 2.12
N GLU A 154 -29.10 12.55 3.13
CA GLU A 154 -29.20 13.99 3.34
C GLU A 154 -28.24 14.68 2.38
N GLU A 155 -28.79 15.32 1.35
CA GLU A 155 -28.12 16.36 0.58
C GLU A 155 -27.82 17.53 1.52
N GLY A 156 -26.65 17.46 2.18
CA GLY A 156 -26.10 18.53 3.00
C GLY A 156 -25.70 19.72 2.14
N GLU A 157 -26.59 20.71 2.11
CA GLU A 157 -26.36 22.08 1.68
C GLU A 157 -25.03 22.60 2.28
N GLY A 158 -24.13 23.07 1.42
CA GLY A 158 -22.72 23.27 1.75
C GLY A 158 -22.46 24.25 2.90
N ASP A 159 -21.93 23.73 4.00
CA ASP A 159 -21.45 24.53 5.13
C ASP A 159 -20.33 25.51 4.68
N PRO A 160 -20.49 26.83 4.91
CA PRO A 160 -19.49 27.83 4.52
C PRO A 160 -18.17 27.73 5.31
N GLU A 161 -18.11 26.93 6.37
CA GLU A 161 -16.89 26.72 7.16
C GLU A 161 -15.84 25.83 6.46
N LEU A 162 -16.25 24.95 5.53
CA LEU A 162 -15.32 24.11 4.76
C LEU A 162 -14.55 24.88 3.67
N SER A 163 -15.06 26.05 3.28
CA SER A 163 -14.38 26.97 2.35
C SER A 163 -13.13 27.59 2.96
N ALA A 164 -13.16 27.91 4.27
CA ALA A 164 -12.01 28.48 4.97
C ALA A 164 -10.86 27.45 5.17
N VAL A 165 -11.19 26.16 5.32
CA VAL A 165 -10.19 25.08 5.46
C VAL A 165 -9.45 24.80 4.14
N ALA A 166 -10.11 25.02 2.99
CA ALA A 166 -9.49 24.84 1.68
C ALA A 166 -8.34 25.84 1.41
N VAL A 167 -8.36 27.02 2.06
CA VAL A 167 -7.28 28.01 1.97
C VAL A 167 -6.08 27.62 2.85
N ALA A 168 -6.31 26.88 3.95
CA ALA A 168 -5.26 26.49 4.88
C ALA A 168 -4.45 25.26 4.44
N TYR A 169 -5.01 24.38 3.60
CA TYR A 169 -4.34 23.16 3.14
C TYR A 169 -4.65 22.85 1.66
N PRO A 170 -3.79 23.28 0.70
CA PRO A 170 -4.04 23.07 -0.73
C PRO A 170 -4.13 21.58 -1.12
N ASP A 171 -3.48 20.70 -0.36
CA ASP A 171 -3.57 19.25 -0.56
C ASP A 171 -4.99 18.70 -0.26
N TYR A 172 -5.76 19.36 0.62
CA TYR A 172 -7.13 18.95 0.93
C TYR A 172 -8.09 19.25 -0.22
N ALA A 173 -7.94 20.41 -0.88
CA ALA A 173 -8.73 20.77 -2.06
C ALA A 173 -8.52 19.76 -3.20
N VAL A 174 -7.26 19.39 -3.47
CA VAL A 174 -6.94 18.38 -4.50
C VAL A 174 -7.53 17.02 -4.15
N VAL A 175 -7.44 16.59 -2.89
CA VAL A 175 -8.02 15.31 -2.44
C VAL A 175 -9.55 15.33 -2.58
N ARG A 176 -10.21 16.44 -2.22
CA ARG A 176 -11.65 16.61 -2.39
C ARG A 176 -12.06 16.50 -3.86
N ASP A 177 -11.38 17.22 -4.75
CA ASP A 177 -11.69 17.20 -6.18
C ASP A 177 -11.51 15.79 -6.79
N ILE A 178 -10.50 15.04 -6.33
CA ILE A 178 -10.31 13.64 -6.72
C ILE A 178 -11.44 12.75 -6.17
N VAL A 179 -11.86 12.93 -4.92
CA VAL A 179 -12.98 12.17 -4.32
C VAL A 179 -14.27 12.45 -5.07
N ASP A 180 -14.53 13.70 -5.44
CA ASP A 180 -15.73 14.07 -6.20
C ASP A 180 -15.70 13.52 -7.64
N ALA A 181 -14.52 13.49 -8.29
CA ALA A 181 -14.36 12.81 -9.57
C ALA A 181 -14.64 11.31 -9.47
N LEU A 182 -14.08 10.64 -8.46
CA LEU A 182 -14.32 9.21 -8.23
C LEU A 182 -15.79 8.91 -7.92
N ARG A 183 -16.48 9.78 -7.18
CA ARG A 183 -17.93 9.62 -6.92
C ARG A 183 -18.74 9.65 -8.22
N ARG A 184 -18.41 10.54 -9.16
CA ARG A 184 -19.07 10.59 -10.48
C ARG A 184 -18.79 9.34 -11.30
N GLU A 185 -17.53 8.87 -11.35
CA GLU A 185 -17.20 7.63 -12.05
C GLU A 185 -17.95 6.42 -11.49
N VAL A 186 -18.04 6.32 -10.15
CA VAL A 186 -18.81 5.27 -9.49
C VAL A 186 -20.31 5.36 -9.81
N ALA A 187 -20.88 6.56 -9.90
CA ALA A 187 -22.27 6.74 -10.32
C ALA A 187 -22.49 6.24 -11.76
N CYS A 188 -21.65 6.65 -12.72
CA CYS A 188 -21.73 6.17 -14.10
C CYS A 188 -21.60 4.63 -14.19
N LEU A 189 -20.66 4.04 -13.47
CA LEU A 189 -20.49 2.58 -13.45
C LEU A 189 -21.71 1.86 -12.86
N LYS A 190 -22.38 2.44 -11.87
CA LYS A 190 -23.63 1.89 -11.32
C LYS A 190 -24.74 1.90 -12.38
N ASP A 191 -24.86 2.98 -13.14
CA ASP A 191 -25.85 3.10 -14.22
C ASP A 191 -25.57 2.09 -15.34
N GLU A 192 -24.32 1.95 -15.78
CA GLU A 192 -23.90 0.94 -16.77
C GLU A 192 -24.18 -0.48 -16.29
N VAL A 193 -23.87 -0.80 -15.03
CA VAL A 193 -24.19 -2.10 -14.43
C VAL A 193 -25.71 -2.32 -14.37
N GLY A 194 -26.49 -1.27 -14.10
CA GLY A 194 -27.95 -1.30 -14.16
C GLY A 194 -28.47 -1.66 -15.55
N ALA A 195 -27.95 -1.00 -16.58
CA ALA A 195 -28.29 -1.26 -17.98
C ALA A 195 -27.95 -2.70 -18.39
N LEU A 196 -26.73 -3.16 -18.10
CA LEU A 196 -26.29 -4.53 -18.40
C LEU A 196 -27.13 -5.59 -17.68
N ARG A 197 -27.55 -5.33 -16.43
CA ARG A 197 -28.50 -6.21 -15.73
C ARG A 197 -29.85 -6.26 -16.43
N GLY A 198 -30.32 -5.13 -16.95
CA GLY A 198 -31.53 -5.06 -17.78
C GLY A 198 -31.41 -5.91 -19.04
N GLU A 199 -30.32 -5.75 -19.79
CA GLU A 199 -30.03 -6.55 -21.00
C GLU A 199 -29.95 -8.05 -20.71
N VAL A 200 -29.25 -8.44 -19.64
CA VAL A 200 -29.16 -9.86 -19.21
C VAL A 200 -30.54 -10.42 -18.83
N ASN A 201 -31.38 -9.62 -18.19
CA ASN A 201 -32.74 -10.04 -17.87
C ASN A 201 -33.61 -10.21 -19.12
N ILE A 202 -33.47 -9.32 -20.11
CA ILE A 202 -34.15 -9.47 -21.41
C ILE A 202 -33.66 -10.73 -22.12
N LEU A 203 -32.35 -10.98 -22.18
CA LEU A 203 -31.79 -12.20 -22.79
C LEU A 203 -32.21 -13.48 -22.06
N ARG A 204 -32.48 -13.41 -20.76
CA ARG A 204 -33.03 -14.54 -19.98
C ARG A 204 -34.52 -14.75 -20.17
N GLN A 205 -35.25 -13.70 -20.53
CA GLN A 205 -36.70 -13.73 -20.76
C GLN A 205 -37.05 -13.91 -22.24
N GLY A 206 -36.10 -13.67 -23.16
CA GLY A 206 -36.21 -13.96 -24.57
C GLY A 206 -36.49 -15.45 -24.77
N ASP A 207 -37.55 -15.71 -25.53
CA ASP A 207 -38.27 -16.97 -25.63
C ASP A 207 -37.37 -18.20 -25.90
N PRO A 208 -37.74 -19.40 -25.40
CA PRO A 208 -37.14 -20.63 -25.88
C PRO A 208 -37.26 -20.66 -27.41
N ILE A 209 -36.16 -20.99 -28.09
CA ILE A 209 -36.17 -21.31 -29.51
C ILE A 209 -37.21 -22.43 -29.67
N GLU A 210 -38.39 -22.11 -30.20
CA GLU A 210 -39.29 -23.14 -30.70
C GLU A 210 -38.55 -23.82 -31.84
N ASP A 211 -38.00 -25.00 -31.55
CA ASP A 211 -37.48 -25.96 -32.52
C ASP A 211 -38.67 -26.53 -33.34
N ASP A 212 -39.37 -25.66 -34.07
CA ASP A 212 -40.38 -26.05 -35.07
C ASP A 212 -39.67 -26.18 -36.43
N PHE A 213 -38.86 -27.22 -36.55
CA PHE A 213 -38.45 -27.81 -37.83
C PHE A 213 -38.60 -29.33 -37.76
N LEU A 214 -39.84 -29.80 -37.90
CA LEU A 214 -40.20 -31.14 -38.33
C LEU A 214 -41.22 -31.06 -39.48
#